data_AF-A0A1B6HQW9-F1
#
_entry.id   AF-A0A1B6HQW9-F1
#
_cell.length_a   1.000
_cell.length_b   1.000
_cell.length_c   1.000
_cell.angle_alpha   90.00
_cell.angle_beta   90.00
_cell.angle_gamma   90.00
#
_symmetry.space_group_name_H-M   'P 1'
#
loop_
_entity.id
_entity.type
_entity.pdbx_description
1 polymer ?
#
loop_
_entity_poly.entity_id
_entity_poly.type
_entity_poly.pdbx_seq_one_letter_code
_entity_poly.pdbx_strand_id
1 'polypeptide(L)'
;VKDHLIKSMADELRDLAKSNVWSGSDMLASTSKDPVKTYDFDRTTLLQYIKGKEPKDMGSSLKSNESYSTTNPLNVKVLRKLDKNSLMIEWGPPPSNETVGYQIFIDGEFKYWVHSAKRNISLLHPLDLSNEIEIMVCPVGDNGKILHRSSIKYTP
;
A
#
# COMPACT_ATOMS: atom_id res chain seq x y z
N VAL A 1 2.25 9.57 16.33
CA VAL A 1 3.24 9.04 15.35
C VAL A 1 2.89 9.47 13.92
N LYS A 2 1.68 9.19 13.42
CA LYS A 2 1.24 9.60 12.07
C LYS A 2 1.31 11.13 11.83
N ASP A 3 0.95 11.93 12.83
CA ASP A 3 1.01 13.40 12.72
C ASP A 3 2.44 13.93 12.57
N HIS A 4 3.41 13.29 13.23
CA HIS A 4 4.83 13.64 13.07
C HIS A 4 5.36 13.27 11.69
N LEU A 5 4.92 12.15 11.13
CA LEU A 5 5.29 11.75 9.77
C LEU A 5 4.72 12.72 8.73
N ILE A 6 3.42 13.05 8.84
CA ILE A 6 2.75 13.98 7.92
C ILE A 6 3.35 15.38 8.05
N LYS A 7 3.67 15.82 9.27
CA LYS A 7 4.33 17.10 9.52
C LYS A 7 5.75 17.14 8.97
N SER A 8 6.57 16.11 9.23
CA SER A 8 7.94 16.00 8.70
C SER A 8 7.93 16.04 7.18
N MET A 9 7.02 15.29 6.55
CA MET A 9 6.87 15.29 5.10
C MET A 9 6.43 16.67 4.59
N ALA A 10 5.49 17.35 5.27
CA ALA A 10 5.09 18.70 4.88
C ALA A 10 6.22 19.73 4.97
N ASP A 11 7.10 19.61 5.97
CA ASP A 11 8.25 20.50 6.16
C ASP A 11 9.32 20.27 5.08
N GLU A 12 9.66 19.02 4.78
CA GLU A 12 10.58 18.67 3.67
C GLU A 12 10.07 19.20 2.32
N LEU A 13 8.78 19.00 2.08
CA LEU A 13 8.07 19.47 0.90
C LEU A 13 8.07 21.00 0.81
N ARG A 14 7.89 21.71 1.94
CA ARG A 14 7.98 23.18 1.97
C ARG A 14 9.41 23.66 1.68
N ASP A 15 10.42 22.97 2.17
CA ASP A 15 11.82 23.34 1.92
C ASP A 15 12.25 23.06 0.47
N LEU A 16 11.74 21.99 -0.15
CA LEU A 16 11.90 21.72 -1.59
C LEU A 16 11.19 22.74 -2.49
N ALA A 17 10.08 23.32 -2.02
CA ALA A 17 9.40 24.41 -2.73
C ALA A 17 10.21 25.72 -2.68
N LYS A 18 10.91 26.00 -1.56
CA LYS A 18 11.81 27.16 -1.45
C LYS A 18 13.04 27.05 -2.37
N SER A 19 13.49 25.83 -2.68
CA SER A 19 14.60 25.59 -3.59
C SER A 19 14.21 25.55 -5.07
N ASN A 20 12.95 25.90 -5.42
CA ASN A 20 12.39 25.82 -6.79
C ASN A 20 12.42 24.41 -7.43
N VAL A 21 12.66 23.36 -6.63
CA VAL A 21 12.71 21.97 -7.11
C VAL A 21 11.30 21.38 -7.22
N TRP A 22 10.31 21.97 -6.54
CA TRP A 22 8.96 21.43 -6.49
C TRP A 22 7.87 22.52 -6.50
N SER A 23 6.92 22.42 -7.44
CA SER A 23 5.75 23.30 -7.59
C SER A 23 4.41 22.54 -7.46
N GLY A 24 4.42 21.37 -6.81
CA GLY A 24 3.32 20.40 -6.83
C GLY A 24 2.15 20.67 -5.88
N SER A 25 2.06 21.86 -5.26
CA SER A 25 0.95 22.21 -4.35
C SER A 25 -0.42 22.13 -5.04
N ASP A 26 -0.46 22.47 -6.33
CA ASP A 26 -1.68 22.47 -7.13
C ASP A 26 -2.11 21.05 -7.53
N MET A 27 -1.15 20.14 -7.76
CA MET A 27 -1.44 18.71 -7.96
C MET A 27 -2.09 18.08 -6.73
N LEU A 28 -1.55 18.34 -5.53
CA LEU A 28 -2.14 17.82 -4.29
C LEU A 28 -3.56 18.34 -4.06
N ALA A 29 -3.80 19.62 -4.34
CA ALA A 29 -5.12 20.23 -4.24
C ALA A 29 -6.14 19.61 -5.20
N SER A 30 -5.72 19.22 -6.41
CA SER A 30 -6.59 18.56 -7.39
C SER A 30 -6.97 17.12 -6.99
N THR A 31 -6.03 16.37 -6.41
CA THR A 31 -6.25 14.99 -5.93
C THR A 31 -7.01 14.90 -4.61
N SER A 32 -7.15 16.01 -3.89
CA SER A 32 -7.88 16.10 -2.61
C SER A 32 -9.41 16.13 -2.77
N LYS A 33 -9.93 16.21 -4.00
CA LYS A 33 -11.37 16.31 -4.27
C LYS A 33 -12.09 14.96 -4.23
N ASP A 34 -11.36 13.85 -4.34
CA ASP A 34 -11.93 12.52 -4.22
C ASP A 34 -12.11 12.17 -2.73
N PRO A 35 -13.29 11.69 -2.31
CA PRO A 35 -13.48 11.25 -0.93
C PRO A 35 -12.46 10.15 -0.64
N VAL A 36 -11.75 10.29 0.48
CA VAL A 36 -10.74 9.34 0.94
C VAL A 36 -11.42 7.98 1.11
N LYS A 37 -11.38 7.17 0.06
CA LYS A 37 -11.75 5.76 0.13
C LYS A 37 -10.58 5.07 0.80
N THR A 38 -10.70 5.06 2.13
CA THR A 38 -10.14 4.07 3.04
C THR A 38 -8.61 4.01 3.14
N TYR A 39 -8.14 4.48 4.29
CA TYR A 39 -6.92 4.16 5.04
C TYR A 39 -5.60 4.90 4.76
N ASP A 40 -5.08 5.41 5.88
CA ASP A 40 -3.73 5.83 6.28
C ASP A 40 -3.06 7.12 5.82
N PHE A 41 -3.51 7.75 4.74
CA PHE A 41 -2.93 9.04 4.35
C PHE A 41 -4.00 10.12 4.13
N ASP A 42 -4.16 10.97 5.15
CA ASP A 42 -5.02 12.14 5.05
C ASP A 42 -4.31 13.24 4.24
N ARG A 43 -4.51 13.17 2.92
CA ARG A 43 -4.04 14.17 1.95
C ARG A 43 -4.55 15.58 2.27
N THR A 44 -5.73 15.69 2.89
CA THR A 44 -6.28 16.99 3.28
C THR A 44 -5.49 17.59 4.43
N THR A 45 -5.09 16.77 5.41
CA THR A 45 -4.23 17.16 6.52
C THR A 45 -2.83 17.54 6.04
N LEU A 46 -2.22 16.78 5.12
CA LEU A 46 -0.96 17.18 4.49
C LEU A 46 -1.07 18.55 3.81
N LEU A 47 -2.13 18.76 3.04
CA LEU A 47 -2.36 20.03 2.33
C LEU A 47 -2.54 21.21 3.29
N GLN A 48 -3.21 21.00 4.43
CA GLN A 48 -3.35 22.01 5.48
C GLN A 48 -2.00 22.37 6.09
N TYR A 49 -1.17 21.37 6.41
CA TYR A 49 0.19 21.58 6.90
C TYR A 49 1.04 22.33 5.89
N ILE A 50 1.04 21.96 4.60
CA ILE A 50 1.77 22.68 3.54
C ILE A 50 1.35 24.16 3.49
N LYS A 51 0.06 24.44 3.61
CA LYS A 51 -0.52 25.80 3.62
C LYS A 51 -0.30 26.56 4.93
N GLY A 52 0.40 25.99 5.91
CA GLY A 52 0.76 26.64 7.17
C GLY A 52 -0.41 26.81 8.14
N LYS A 53 -1.47 26.00 8.01
CA LYS A 53 -2.60 25.99 8.95
C LYS A 53 -2.39 24.86 9.96
N GLU A 54 -2.51 25.16 11.26
CA GLU A 54 -2.60 24.12 12.28
C GLU A 54 -4.00 23.48 12.23
N PRO A 55 -4.10 22.14 12.10
CA PRO A 55 -5.39 21.46 12.08
C PRO A 55 -6.13 21.69 13.42
N LYS A 56 -7.37 22.17 13.35
CA LYS A 56 -8.23 22.28 14.54
C LYS A 56 -8.76 20.90 14.92
N ASP A 57 -8.42 20.47 16.12
CA ASP A 57 -9.03 19.36 16.88
C ASP A 57 -9.35 18.08 16.09
N MET A 58 -8.38 17.19 15.98
CA MET A 58 -8.71 15.76 15.89
C MET A 58 -9.16 15.28 17.26
N GLY A 59 -10.47 15.17 17.46
CA GLY A 59 -11.03 14.37 18.53
C GLY A 59 -10.37 13.00 18.54
N SER A 60 -10.02 12.53 19.73
CA SER A 60 -9.31 11.29 20.01
C SER A 60 -10.02 10.04 19.47
N SER A 61 -9.89 9.78 18.16
CA SER A 61 -10.16 8.46 17.60
C SER A 61 -8.88 7.62 17.63
N LEU A 62 -8.22 7.58 18.79
CA LEU A 62 -7.30 6.52 19.14
C LEU A 62 -8.11 5.36 19.71
N LYS A 63 -8.83 4.67 18.83
CA LYS A 63 -9.01 3.22 19.01
C LYS A 63 -7.94 2.54 18.16
N SER A 64 -6.73 2.51 18.71
CA SER A 64 -5.71 1.54 18.35
C SER A 64 -6.25 0.14 18.69
N ASN A 65 -7.05 -0.44 17.81
CA ASN A 65 -7.45 -1.86 17.77
C ASN A 65 -8.32 -2.21 16.55
N GLU A 66 -8.38 -1.37 15.51
CA GLU A 66 -8.96 -1.82 14.24
C GLU A 66 -7.94 -2.70 13.52
N SER A 67 -8.08 -4.01 13.72
CA SER A 67 -7.54 -5.04 12.83
C SER A 67 -7.89 -4.64 11.40
N TYR A 68 -6.89 -4.30 10.58
CA TYR A 68 -7.08 -4.14 9.15
C TYR A 68 -7.87 -5.36 8.65
N SER A 69 -9.06 -5.13 8.12
CA SER A 69 -9.85 -6.21 7.55
C SER A 69 -9.07 -6.69 6.32
N THR A 70 -8.37 -7.81 6.47
CA THR A 70 -7.64 -8.50 5.41
C THR A 70 -8.65 -8.93 4.36
N THR A 71 -8.88 -8.07 3.37
CA THR A 71 -9.70 -8.44 2.23
C THR A 71 -8.87 -9.37 1.37
N ASN A 72 -9.36 -10.59 1.15
CA ASN A 72 -8.69 -11.59 0.32
C ASN A 72 -9.56 -12.03 -0.87
N PRO A 73 -9.99 -11.10 -1.75
CA PRO A 73 -10.87 -11.43 -2.88
C PRO A 73 -10.23 -12.37 -3.91
N LEU A 74 -8.90 -12.43 -3.99
CA LEU A 74 -8.18 -13.38 -4.85
C LEU A 74 -7.93 -14.73 -4.16
N ASN A 75 -8.39 -14.94 -2.93
CA ASN A 75 -8.14 -16.18 -2.20
C ASN A 75 -6.64 -16.55 -2.16
N VAL A 76 -5.79 -15.55 -1.95
CA VAL A 76 -4.35 -15.71 -1.74
C VAL A 76 -4.15 -16.61 -0.54
N LYS A 77 -3.24 -17.58 -0.64
CA LYS A 77 -2.87 -18.44 0.48
C LYS A 77 -1.42 -18.90 0.37
N VAL A 78 -0.83 -19.19 1.52
CA VAL A 78 0.46 -19.88 1.58
C VAL A 78 0.22 -21.36 1.34
N LEU A 79 0.88 -21.93 0.34
CA LEU A 79 0.83 -23.37 0.07
C LEU A 79 1.75 -24.14 1.01
N ARG A 80 3.00 -23.69 1.12
CA ARG A 80 4.02 -24.30 1.99
C ARG A 80 5.23 -23.39 2.16
N LYS A 81 5.92 -23.57 3.28
CA LYS A 81 7.29 -23.08 3.50
C LYS A 81 8.27 -24.04 2.82
N LEU A 82 9.18 -23.52 2.00
CA LEU A 82 10.18 -24.32 1.28
C LEU A 82 11.54 -24.35 2.00
N ASP A 83 11.89 -23.26 2.66
CA ASP A 83 13.14 -23.10 3.40
C ASP A 83 12.94 -22.07 4.53
N LYS A 84 13.97 -21.82 5.35
CA LYS A 84 13.98 -20.84 6.45
C LYS A 84 13.56 -19.42 6.05
N ASN A 85 13.69 -19.07 4.77
CA ASN A 85 13.42 -17.74 4.22
C ASN A 85 12.59 -17.79 2.93
N SER A 86 11.81 -18.86 2.71
CA SER A 86 11.13 -19.09 1.43
C SER A 86 9.70 -19.59 1.61
N LEU A 87 8.74 -18.93 0.94
CA LEU A 87 7.34 -19.33 0.91
C LEU A 87 6.86 -19.55 -0.52
N MET A 88 6.07 -20.61 -0.72
CA MET A 88 5.31 -20.81 -1.94
C MET A 88 3.88 -20.34 -1.70
N ILE A 89 3.41 -19.39 -2.49
CA ILE A 89 2.05 -18.84 -2.40
C ILE A 89 1.26 -19.17 -3.67
N GLU A 90 -0.05 -19.30 -3.54
CA GLU A 90 -0.97 -19.32 -4.66
C GLU A 90 -2.12 -18.33 -4.49
N TRP A 91 -2.75 -17.98 -5.59
CA TRP A 91 -3.96 -17.16 -5.64
C TRP A 91 -4.94 -17.70 -6.68
N GLY A 92 -6.15 -17.15 -6.66
CA GLY A 92 -7.24 -17.47 -7.57
C GLY A 92 -7.01 -16.97 -9.00
N PRO A 93 -7.98 -17.23 -9.90
CA PRO A 93 -7.90 -16.77 -11.29
C PRO A 93 -7.91 -15.24 -11.38
N PRO A 94 -7.53 -14.68 -12.55
CA PRO A 94 -7.59 -13.24 -12.78
C PRO A 94 -9.00 -12.70 -12.54
N PRO A 95 -9.14 -11.54 -11.88
CA PRO A 95 -10.46 -10.95 -11.61
C PRO A 95 -11.12 -10.35 -12.87
N SER A 96 -10.33 -10.07 -13.92
CA SER A 96 -10.78 -9.48 -15.18
C SER A 96 -9.93 -9.99 -16.35
N ASN A 97 -10.50 -10.02 -17.56
CA ASN A 97 -9.80 -10.31 -18.81
C ASN A 97 -8.74 -9.27 -19.16
N GLU A 98 -8.81 -8.08 -18.56
CA GLU A 98 -7.83 -7.00 -18.71
C GLU A 98 -6.58 -7.21 -17.84
N THR A 99 -6.60 -8.19 -16.93
CA THR A 99 -5.45 -8.48 -16.08
C THR A 99 -4.28 -8.93 -16.96
N VAL A 100 -3.12 -8.28 -16.82
CA VAL A 100 -1.89 -8.63 -17.53
C VAL A 100 -0.87 -9.30 -16.63
N GLY A 101 -0.96 -9.10 -15.32
CA GLY A 101 -0.03 -9.65 -14.35
C GLY A 101 -0.37 -9.31 -12.91
N TYR A 102 0.56 -9.59 -11.99
CA TYR A 102 0.39 -9.38 -10.55
C TYR A 102 1.62 -8.77 -9.90
N GLN A 103 1.43 -7.69 -9.14
CA GLN A 103 2.46 -7.16 -8.23
C GLN A 103 2.31 -7.80 -6.87
N ILE A 104 3.43 -8.19 -6.26
CA ILE A 104 3.46 -8.79 -4.93
C ILE A 104 4.27 -7.89 -4.01
N PHE A 105 3.66 -7.56 -2.87
CA PHE A 105 4.26 -6.75 -1.82
C PHE A 105 4.44 -7.58 -0.56
N ILE A 106 5.52 -7.32 0.16
CA ILE A 106 5.84 -7.91 1.46
C ILE A 106 5.97 -6.76 2.45
N ASP A 107 5.15 -6.74 3.49
CA ASP A 107 5.09 -5.67 4.49
C ASP A 107 4.93 -4.27 3.86
N GLY A 108 4.12 -4.20 2.80
CA GLY A 108 3.88 -2.96 2.03
C GLY A 108 4.97 -2.60 1.01
N GLU A 109 6.11 -3.30 1.00
CA GLU A 109 7.18 -3.07 0.02
C GLU A 109 6.98 -3.89 -1.25
N PHE A 110 7.09 -3.26 -2.41
CA PHE A 110 7.06 -3.97 -3.69
C PHE A 110 8.27 -4.90 -3.80
N LYS A 111 8.04 -6.20 -4.05
CA LYS A 111 9.11 -7.20 -4.18
C LYS A 111 9.09 -7.93 -5.51
N TYR A 112 7.92 -8.30 -6.03
CA TYR A 112 7.83 -9.15 -7.23
C TYR A 112 6.81 -8.64 -8.24
N TRP A 113 7.10 -8.91 -9.51
CA TRP A 113 6.20 -8.66 -10.63
C TRP A 113 6.04 -9.92 -11.50
N VAL A 114 4.82 -10.44 -11.52
CA VAL A 114 4.42 -11.62 -12.27
C VAL A 114 3.80 -11.15 -13.58
N HIS A 115 4.56 -11.18 -14.67
CA HIS A 115 4.18 -10.67 -16.00
C HIS A 115 3.16 -11.54 -16.77
N SER A 116 2.45 -12.43 -16.08
CA SER A 116 1.50 -13.34 -16.71
C SER A 116 0.24 -13.44 -15.88
N ALA A 117 -0.87 -13.01 -16.46
CA ALA A 117 -2.20 -13.15 -15.88
C ALA A 117 -2.57 -14.62 -15.60
N LYS A 118 -2.07 -15.56 -16.42
CA LYS A 118 -2.36 -17.00 -16.27
C LYS A 118 -1.62 -17.64 -15.10
N ARG A 119 -0.56 -17.01 -14.59
CA ARG A 119 0.23 -17.55 -13.49
C ARG A 119 -0.45 -17.20 -12.17
N ASN A 120 -0.68 -18.21 -11.35
CA ASN A 120 -1.38 -18.09 -10.08
C ASN A 120 -0.58 -18.65 -8.89
N ILE A 121 0.71 -18.92 -9.09
CA ILE A 121 1.63 -19.46 -8.09
C ILE A 121 3.00 -18.80 -8.20
N SER A 122 3.60 -18.47 -7.06
CA SER A 122 4.95 -17.91 -6.99
C SER A 122 5.74 -18.40 -5.78
N LEU A 123 7.05 -18.53 -5.97
CA LEU A 123 8.02 -18.65 -4.89
C LEU A 123 8.43 -17.24 -4.47
N LEU A 124 8.33 -16.95 -3.19
CA LEU A 124 8.83 -15.74 -2.56
C LEU A 124 10.15 -16.07 -1.85
N HIS A 125 11.24 -15.48 -2.33
CA HIS A 125 12.57 -15.64 -1.77
C HIS A 125 13.48 -14.46 -2.20
N PRO A 126 14.34 -13.94 -1.30
CA PRO A 126 14.42 -14.25 0.13
C PRO A 126 13.37 -13.47 0.94
N LEU A 127 12.92 -14.03 2.06
CA LEU A 127 12.02 -13.39 3.03
C LEU A 127 12.64 -13.41 4.45
N ASP A 128 12.45 -12.33 5.20
CA ASP A 128 12.64 -12.36 6.65
C ASP A 128 11.39 -12.97 7.30
N LEU A 129 11.54 -14.17 7.84
CA LEU A 129 10.48 -14.92 8.52
C LEU A 129 10.76 -15.01 10.03
N SER A 130 11.45 -14.01 10.61
CA SER A 130 11.61 -13.91 12.07
C SER A 130 10.35 -13.39 12.77
N ASN A 131 9.49 -12.65 12.07
CA ASN A 131 8.24 -12.09 12.59
C ASN A 131 7.06 -12.40 11.64
N GLU A 132 5.84 -12.07 12.07
CA GLU A 132 4.68 -12.05 11.17
C GLU A 132 4.96 -11.12 9.99
N ILE A 133 4.65 -11.59 8.78
CA ILE A 133 4.73 -10.77 7.56
C ILE A 133 3.34 -10.64 6.93
N GLU A 134 3.09 -9.51 6.27
CA GLU A 134 1.96 -9.31 5.38
C GLU A 134 2.37 -9.57 3.93
N ILE A 135 1.65 -10.46 3.25
CA ILE A 135 1.81 -10.75 1.83
C ILE A 135 0.60 -10.18 1.10
N MET A 136 0.83 -9.27 0.16
CA MET A 136 -0.22 -8.66 -0.64
C MET A 136 -0.02 -8.94 -2.13
N VAL A 137 -1.07 -9.41 -2.80
CA VAL A 137 -1.10 -9.67 -4.24
C VAL A 137 -2.09 -8.72 -4.91
N CYS A 138 -1.61 -8.02 -5.93
CA CYS A 138 -2.32 -6.96 -6.65
C CYS A 138 -2.35 -7.27 -8.15
N PRO A 139 -3.49 -7.68 -8.73
CA PRO A 139 -3.66 -7.82 -10.17
C PRO A 139 -3.57 -6.45 -10.81
N VAL A 140 -2.87 -6.40 -11.94
CA VAL A 140 -2.65 -5.17 -12.71
C VAL A 140 -3.30 -5.32 -14.07
N GLY A 141 -4.08 -4.31 -14.46
CA GLY A 141 -4.70 -4.21 -15.77
C GLY A 141 -3.73 -3.76 -16.87
N ASP A 142 -4.16 -3.88 -18.12
CA ASP A 142 -3.45 -3.42 -19.32
C ASP A 142 -3.06 -1.92 -19.28
N ASN A 143 -3.88 -1.11 -18.63
CA ASN A 143 -3.67 0.31 -18.37
C ASN A 143 -2.68 0.60 -17.21
N GLY A 144 -2.08 -0.44 -16.61
CA GLY A 144 -1.15 -0.34 -15.50
C GLY A 144 -1.79 -0.09 -14.13
N LYS A 145 -3.13 -0.05 -14.03
CA LYS A 145 -3.82 0.17 -12.74
C LYS A 145 -3.93 -1.12 -11.95
N ILE A 146 -3.81 -1.01 -10.63
CA ILE A 146 -4.14 -2.09 -9.69
C ILE A 146 -5.66 -2.24 -9.64
N LEU A 147 -6.16 -3.43 -9.93
CA LEU A 147 -7.60 -3.73 -9.97
C LEU A 147 -8.16 -3.93 -8.55
N HIS A 148 -7.53 -4.82 -7.78
CA HIS A 148 -7.89 -5.15 -6.40
C HIS A 148 -6.64 -5.45 -5.57
N ARG A 149 -6.79 -5.43 -4.25
CA ARG A 149 -5.74 -5.85 -3.31
C ARG A 149 -6.23 -7.05 -2.53
N SER A 150 -5.41 -8.08 -2.47
CA SER A 150 -5.64 -9.23 -1.61
C SER A 150 -4.47 -9.41 -0.68
N SER A 151 -4.68 -9.34 0.62
CA SER A 151 -3.62 -9.57 1.59
C SER A 151 -3.92 -10.72 2.54
N ILE A 152 -2.83 -11.36 2.97
CA ILE A 152 -2.81 -12.36 4.03
C ILE A 152 -1.67 -12.06 4.98
N LYS A 153 -1.82 -12.47 6.23
CA LYS A 153 -0.74 -12.50 7.21
C LYS A 153 -0.18 -13.91 7.30
N TYR A 154 1.14 -14.03 7.41
CA TYR A 154 1.81 -15.29 7.64
C TYR A 154 2.65 -15.21 8.91
N THR A 155 2.38 -16.10 9.85
CA THR A 155 3.18 -16.31 11.05
C THR A 155 4.04 -17.58 10.86
N PRO A 156 5.38 -17.49 10.97
CA PRO A 156 6.34 -18.56 10.69
C PRO A 156 6.18 -19.89 11.42
#